data_AF-A0A1H8GLV4-F1
#
_entry.id   AF-A0A1H8GLV4-F1
#
_cell.length_a   1.000
_cell.length_b   1.000
_cell.length_c   1.000
_cell.angle_alpha   90.00
_cell.angle_beta   90.00
_cell.angle_gamma   90.00
#
_symmetry.space_group_name_H-M   'P 1'
#
loop_
_entity.id
_entity.type
_entity.pdbx_description
1 polymer ?
#
loop_
_entity_poly.entity_id
_entity_poly.type
_entity_poly.pdbx_seq_one_letter_code
_entity_poly.pdbx_strand_id
1 'polypeptide(L)'
;MVECSICHKHIDEKVALVNTDKDGNKRVICQECFKQEAGVDYETFAYRKENAKQISIAVIICLVMTIYAFVEKGPLYGALGLVLTVLIYFFSGKIK
;
A
#
# COMPACT_ATOMS: atom_id res chain seq x y z
N MET A 1 -12.85 -16.62 -20.08
CA MET A 1 -11.71 -16.11 -20.86
C MET A 1 -11.96 -14.64 -21.11
N VAL A 2 -11.02 -13.77 -20.77
CA VAL A 2 -11.17 -12.31 -20.88
C VAL A 2 -10.08 -11.76 -21.78
N GLU A 3 -10.36 -10.64 -22.45
CA GLU A 3 -9.42 -10.01 -23.37
C GLU A 3 -8.65 -8.91 -22.65
N CYS A 4 -7.32 -8.91 -22.80
CA CYS A 4 -6.49 -7.84 -22.28
C CYS A 4 -6.69 -6.55 -23.09
N SER A 5 -7.01 -5.43 -22.42
CA SER A 5 -7.23 -4.12 -23.06
C SER A 5 -5.98 -3.51 -23.73
N ILE A 6 -4.77 -4.00 -23.41
CA ILE A 6 -3.49 -3.52 -23.98
C ILE A 6 -3.00 -4.41 -25.12
N CYS A 7 -2.85 -5.72 -24.89
CA CYS A 7 -2.28 -6.64 -25.86
C CYS A 7 -3.32 -7.44 -26.65
N HIS A 8 -4.63 -7.24 -26.41
CA HIS A 8 -5.74 -7.94 -27.05
C HIS A 8 -5.67 -9.47 -26.99
N LYS A 9 -4.86 -10.01 -26.08
CA LYS A 9 -4.66 -11.44 -25.90
C LYS A 9 -5.77 -12.00 -25.01
N HIS A 10 -6.29 -13.17 -25.34
CA HIS A 10 -7.21 -13.90 -24.49
C HIS A 10 -6.45 -14.54 -23.32
N ILE A 11 -6.85 -14.19 -22.10
CA ILE A 11 -6.30 -14.68 -20.84
C ILE A 11 -7.41 -15.37 -20.03
N ASP A 12 -7.01 -16.33 -19.21
CA ASP A 12 -7.92 -16.97 -18.27
C ASP A 12 -8.40 -15.94 -17.23
N GLU A 13 -9.66 -16.02 -16.84
CA GLU A 13 -10.28 -15.08 -15.91
C GLU A 13 -9.60 -15.09 -14.54
N LYS A 14 -8.98 -16.22 -14.16
CA LYS A 14 -8.25 -16.38 -12.90
C LYS A 14 -6.93 -15.60 -12.84
N VAL A 15 -6.31 -15.30 -13.98
CA VAL A 15 -5.02 -14.58 -14.07
C VAL A 15 -5.19 -13.15 -14.58
N ALA A 16 -6.42 -12.76 -14.91
CA ALA A 16 -6.73 -11.43 -15.37
C ALA A 16 -6.69 -10.42 -14.23
N LEU A 17 -5.95 -9.33 -14.41
CA LEU A 17 -5.84 -8.26 -13.45
C LEU A 17 -6.81 -7.16 -13.82
N VAL A 18 -7.69 -6.77 -12.91
CA VAL A 18 -8.58 -5.62 -13.10
C VAL A 18 -7.92 -4.41 -12.45
N ASN A 19 -7.44 -3.48 -13.28
CA ASN A 19 -6.85 -2.23 -12.82
C ASN A 19 -7.79 -1.07 -13.14
N THR A 20 -7.69 0.01 -12.38
CA THR A 20 -8.42 1.25 -12.66
C THR A 20 -7.46 2.22 -13.34
N ASP A 21 -7.84 2.75 -14.50
CA ASP A 21 -7.06 3.75 -15.20
C ASP A 21 -7.05 5.10 -14.45
N LYS A 22 -6.18 6.02 -14.88
CA LYS A 22 -6.11 7.39 -14.34
C LYS A 22 -7.44 8.14 -14.46
N ASP A 23 -8.26 7.78 -15.44
CA ASP A 23 -9.61 8.32 -15.68
C ASP A 23 -10.71 7.62 -14.86
N GLY A 24 -10.37 6.69 -13.97
CA GLY A 24 -11.35 6.00 -13.11
C GLY A 24 -12.05 4.81 -13.78
N ASN A 25 -11.71 4.49 -15.02
CA ASN A 25 -12.31 3.39 -15.77
C ASN A 25 -11.65 2.05 -15.42
N LYS A 26 -12.46 1.01 -15.21
CA LYS A 26 -11.97 -0.35 -14.97
C LYS A 26 -11.48 -0.95 -16.29
N ARG A 27 -10.24 -1.42 -16.33
CA ARG A 27 -9.62 -2.09 -17.48
C ARG A 27 -9.06 -3.45 -17.07
N VAL A 28 -9.17 -4.42 -17.97
CA VAL A 28 -8.67 -5.79 -17.75
C VAL A 28 -7.32 -5.90 -18.44
N ILE A 29 -6.28 -6.22 -17.68
CA ILE A 29 -4.91 -6.27 -18.18
C ILE A 29 -4.21 -7.58 -17.80
N CYS A 30 -3.24 -7.95 -18.62
CA CYS A 30 -2.41 -9.13 -18.42
C CYS A 30 -1.31 -8.87 -17.38
N GLN A 31 -0.80 -9.91 -16.70
CA GLN A 31 0.31 -9.75 -15.73
C GLN A 31 1.57 -9.13 -16.37
N GLU A 32 1.90 -9.50 -17.61
CA GLU A 32 3.04 -8.95 -18.36
C GLU A 32 2.84 -7.45 -18.65
N CYS A 33 1.62 -7.08 -19.04
CA CYS A 33 1.21 -5.71 -19.33
C CYS A 33 1.26 -4.85 -18.06
N PHE A 34 0.80 -5.41 -16.94
CA PHE A 34 0.90 -4.78 -15.62
C PHE A 34 2.36 -4.56 -15.22
N LYS A 35 3.22 -5.54 -15.42
CA LYS A 35 4.66 -5.42 -15.11
C LYS A 35 5.34 -4.31 -15.92
N GLN A 36 4.99 -4.17 -17.20
CA GLN A 36 5.51 -3.10 -18.05
C GLN A 36 5.03 -1.70 -17.61
N GLU A 37 3.74 -1.56 -17.28
CA GLU A 37 3.22 -0.26 -16.83
C GLU A 37 3.65 0.11 -15.41
N ALA A 38 3.61 -0.84 -14.47
CA ALA A 38 3.91 -0.59 -13.06
C ALA A 38 5.40 -0.69 -12.72
N GLY A 39 6.22 -1.26 -13.62
CA GLY A 39 7.64 -1.52 -13.40
C GLY A 39 7.94 -2.56 -12.30
N VAL A 40 6.93 -3.24 -11.78
CA VAL A 40 7.02 -4.25 -10.71
C VAL A 40 6.05 -5.39 -10.96
N ASP A 41 6.40 -6.60 -10.49
CA ASP A 41 5.51 -7.76 -10.55
C ASP A 41 4.26 -7.57 -9.67
N TYR A 42 3.13 -8.14 -10.11
CA TYR A 42 1.84 -7.99 -9.42
C TYR A 42 1.88 -8.50 -7.98
N GLU A 43 2.61 -9.59 -7.70
CA GLU A 43 2.79 -10.10 -6.34
C GLU A 43 3.52 -9.10 -5.43
N THR A 44 4.55 -8.43 -5.96
CA THR A 44 5.27 -7.38 -5.23
C THR A 44 4.38 -6.16 -4.99
N PHE A 45 3.53 -5.80 -5.95
CA PHE A 45 2.55 -4.74 -5.78
C PHE A 45 1.48 -5.09 -4.72
N ALA A 46 0.92 -6.30 -4.79
CA ALA A 46 -0.06 -6.80 -3.83
C ALA A 46 0.52 -6.84 -2.41
N TYR A 47 1.74 -7.38 -2.25
CA TYR A 47 2.46 -7.39 -0.99
C TYR A 47 2.67 -5.97 -0.44
N ARG A 48 3.14 -5.03 -1.27
CA ARG A 48 3.30 -3.63 -0.86
C ARG A 48 1.98 -2.97 -0.46
N LYS A 49 0.87 -3.29 -1.13
CA LYS A 49 -0.47 -2.76 -0.82
C LYS A 49 -0.98 -3.28 0.52
N GLU A 50 -0.82 -4.57 0.80
CA GLU A 50 -1.21 -5.16 2.09
C GLU A 50 -0.34 -4.62 3.23
N ASN A 51 0.98 -4.55 3.02
CA ASN A 51 1.91 -4.03 4.00
C ASN A 51 1.61 -2.54 4.30
N ALA A 52 1.33 -1.73 3.28
CA ALA A 52 0.92 -0.34 3.46
C ALA A 52 -0.38 -0.18 4.27
N LYS A 53 -1.35 -1.09 4.12
CA LYS A 53 -2.59 -1.10 4.89
C LYS A 53 -2.34 -1.46 6.36
N GLN A 54 -1.45 -2.42 6.64
CA GLN A 54 -1.09 -2.75 8.02
C GLN A 54 -0.31 -1.61 8.70
N ILE A 55 0.65 -1.03 7.98
CA ILE A 55 1.46 0.09 8.47
C ILE A 55 0.56 1.31 8.77
N SER A 56 -0.41 1.63 7.91
CA SER A 56 -1.30 2.78 8.13
C SER A 56 -2.16 2.61 9.39
N ILE A 57 -2.69 1.41 9.64
CA ILE A 57 -3.44 1.12 10.87
C ILE A 57 -2.53 1.25 12.11
N ALA A 58 -1.31 0.69 12.04
CA ALA A 58 -0.36 0.77 13.14
C ALA A 58 0.04 2.22 13.48
N VAL A 59 0.23 3.07 12.46
CA VAL A 59 0.53 4.50 12.62
C VAL A 59 -0.63 5.23 13.31
N ILE A 60 -1.88 4.95 12.93
CA ILE A 60 -3.05 5.56 13.56
C ILE A 60 -3.10 5.21 15.06
N ILE A 61 -2.87 3.93 15.41
CA ILE A 61 -2.85 3.50 16.81
C ILE A 61 -1.74 4.21 17.58
N CYS A 62 -0.53 4.30 17.00
CA CYS A 62 0.58 5.01 17.64
C CYS A 62 0.28 6.49 17.86
N LEU A 63 -0.40 7.16 16.92
CA LEU A 63 -0.82 8.55 17.08
C LEU A 63 -1.84 8.71 18.22
N VAL A 64 -2.84 7.83 18.32
CA VAL A 64 -3.83 7.87 19.41
C VAL A 64 -3.14 7.67 20.77
N MET A 65 -2.23 6.70 20.87
CA MET A 65 -1.45 6.45 22.08
C MET A 65 -0.54 7.64 22.44
N THR A 66 0.02 8.31 21.43
CA THR A 66 0.85 9.50 21.63
C THR A 66 0.02 10.67 22.16
N ILE A 67 -1.20 10.86 21.65
CA ILE A 67 -2.14 11.87 22.17
C ILE A 67 -2.52 11.55 23.62
N TYR A 68 -2.83 10.29 23.92
CA TYR A 68 -3.13 9.85 25.28
C TYR A 68 -1.97 10.12 26.25
N ALA A 69 -0.74 9.77 25.86
CA ALA A 69 0.46 10.03 26.64
C ALA A 69 0.73 11.53 26.85
N PHE A 70 0.40 12.36 25.86
CA PHE A 70 0.47 13.82 25.97
C PHE A 70 -0.50 14.38 27.01
N VAL A 71 -1.73 13.85 27.05
CA VAL A 71 -2.76 14.28 28.01
C VAL A 71 -2.45 13.81 29.43
N GLU A 72 -2.04 12.55 29.63
CA GLU A 72 -1.78 12.01 30.97
C GLU A 72 -0.44 12.42 31.58
N LYS A 73 0.64 12.38 30.78
CA LYS A 73 2.01 12.51 31.29
C LYS A 73 2.72 13.79 30.86
N GLY A 74 2.04 14.62 30.07
CA GLY A 74 2.52 15.91 29.61
C GLY A 74 3.29 15.87 28.29
N PRO A 75 3.74 17.05 27.81
CA PRO A 75 4.19 17.23 26.43
C PRO A 75 5.47 16.47 26.05
N LEU A 76 6.31 16.17 27.04
CA LEU A 76 7.59 15.49 26.84
C LEU A 76 7.41 14.03 26.39
N TYR A 77 6.38 13.35 26.89
CA TYR A 77 6.06 11.97 26.51
C TYR A 77 5.37 11.89 25.15
N GLY A 78 4.57 12.90 24.78
CA GLY A 78 4.01 13.00 23.44
C GLY A 78 5.07 13.28 22.37
N ALA A 79 6.09 14.08 22.66
CA ALA A 79 7.22 14.28 21.75
C ALA A 79 7.98 12.97 21.51
N LEU A 80 8.21 12.17 22.56
CA LEU A 80 8.81 10.84 22.46
C LEU A 80 7.97 9.87 21.62
N GLY A 81 6.64 9.87 21.79
CA GLY A 81 5.74 9.04 21.00
C GLY A 81 5.70 9.42 19.51
N LEU A 82 5.77 10.72 19.19
CA LEU A 82 5.87 11.20 17.81
C LEU A 82 7.18 10.72 17.16
N VAL A 83 8.31 10.85 17.85
CA VAL A 83 9.61 10.39 17.36
C VAL A 83 9.58 8.87 17.11
N LEU A 84 8.99 8.09 18.01
CA LEU A 84 8.85 6.64 17.85
C LEU A 84 7.99 6.28 16.64
N THR A 85 6.88 7.00 16.43
CA THR A 85 5.97 6.78 15.30
C THR A 85 6.65 7.07 13.97
N VAL A 86 7.44 8.14 13.90
CA VAL A 86 8.24 8.49 12.72
C VAL A 86 9.32 7.44 12.45
N LEU A 87 9.99 6.94 13.49
CA LEU A 87 10.99 5.87 13.36
C LEU A 87 10.37 4.59 12.80
N ILE A 88 9.21 4.16 13.33
CA ILE A 88 8.49 2.99 12.83
C ILE A 88 8.09 3.20 11.37
N TYR A 89 7.56 4.37 11.02
CA TYR A 89 7.20 4.68 9.63
C TYR A 89 8.41 4.60 8.69
N PHE A 90 9.56 5.13 9.11
CA PHE A 90 10.78 5.09 8.31
C PHE A 90 11.33 3.67 8.17
N PHE A 91 11.32 2.88 9.24
CA PHE A 91 11.73 1.47 9.20
C PHE A 91 10.80 0.64 8.33
N SER A 92 9.48 0.81 8.44
CA SER A 92 8.49 0.12 7.61
C SER A 92 8.56 0.52 6.14
N GLY A 93 8.87 1.78 5.83
CA GLY A 93 9.09 2.26 4.46
C GLY A 93 10.42 1.80 3.85
N LYS A 94 11.42 1.44 4.69
CA LYS A 94 12.73 0.93 4.27
C LYS A 94 12.85 -0.59 4.31
N ILE A 95 11.75 -1.33 4.44
CA ILE A 95 11.73 -2.77 4.15
C ILE A 95 11.95 -2.90 2.64
N LYS A 96 13.22 -3.05 2.27
CA LYS A 96 13.72 -3.14 0.90
C LYS A 96 13.54 -4.55 0.37
#